data_AF-A0A4P8BUX0-F1
#
_entry.id   AF-A0A4P8BUX0-F1
#
_cell.length_a   1.000
_cell.length_b   1.000
_cell.length_c   1.000
_cell.angle_alpha   90.00
_cell.angle_beta   90.00
_cell.angle_gamma   90.00
#
_symmetry.space_group_name_H-M   'P 1'
#
loop_
_entity.id
_entity.type
_entity.pdbx_description
1 polymer ?
#
loop_
_entity_poly.entity_id
_entity_poly.type
_entity_poly.pdbx_seq_one_letter_code
_entity_poly.pdbx_strand_id
1 'polypeptide(L)'
;MALPENYNRLFLPNSKNQTNNGFKTLNSKAVGRLLAAGGVYNGNIEGFRDTAEKLGGDAIKGYDQILNEKTAGIAIATASILLTKRSKVDTYTEINSYLGKLRGQQKLLDGIDIIEIKYIKRPSKDLANLRKEFNKTVRKNFLIKLAKTSEASGRFNAEDLLRMRKGYVPLNYNVHHKLSLDDGGTNDFENLALIENEPYHKVFTNMQSRIAKGILVGESKITPWAIPSGSIYPPMKNIMEPTK
;
A
#
# COMPACT_ATOMS: atom_id res chain seq x y z
N MET A 1 -60.01 22.21 35.32
CA MET A 1 -60.00 21.88 33.87
C MET A 1 -59.00 20.75 33.66
N ALA A 2 -59.50 19.52 33.50
CA ALA A 2 -58.67 18.35 33.21
C ALA A 2 -58.59 18.18 31.68
N LEU A 3 -57.39 17.92 31.17
CA LEU A 3 -57.15 17.69 29.76
C LEU A 3 -57.71 16.31 29.33
N PRO A 4 -58.35 16.16 28.16
CA PRO A 4 -58.92 14.89 27.69
C PRO A 4 -57.93 13.72 27.62
N GLU A 5 -58.43 12.50 27.84
CA GLU A 5 -57.67 11.24 27.95
C GLU A 5 -56.85 10.83 26.70
N ASN A 6 -56.86 11.61 25.62
CA ASN A 6 -56.21 11.25 24.35
C ASN A 6 -54.87 11.96 24.06
N TYR A 7 -54.36 12.83 24.93
CA TYR A 7 -53.09 13.54 24.69
C TYR A 7 -51.87 12.61 24.56
N ASN A 8 -51.93 11.38 25.09
CA ASN A 8 -50.82 10.42 25.01
C ASN A 8 -50.74 9.63 23.69
N ARG A 9 -51.65 9.85 22.72
CA ARG A 9 -51.56 9.16 21.41
C ARG A 9 -50.59 9.79 20.40
N LEU A 10 -50.06 10.98 20.66
CA LEU A 10 -49.06 11.63 19.81
C LEU A 10 -47.63 11.10 20.00
N PHE A 11 -47.40 10.27 21.03
CA PHE A 11 -46.08 9.71 21.36
C PHE A 11 -46.03 8.18 21.33
N LEU A 12 -47.08 7.52 20.84
CA LEU A 12 -47.02 6.08 20.59
C LEU A 12 -46.42 5.86 19.20
N PRO A 13 -45.25 5.19 19.08
CA PRO A 13 -44.75 4.79 17.78
C PRO A 13 -45.79 3.89 17.12
N ASN A 14 -46.20 4.28 15.91
CA ASN A 14 -47.18 3.57 15.10
C ASN A 14 -46.66 2.16 14.80
N SER A 15 -47.24 1.13 15.44
CA SER A 15 -46.77 -0.25 15.39
C SER A 15 -47.24 -1.02 14.14
N LYS A 16 -47.26 -0.36 12.97
CA LYS A 16 -47.49 -1.03 11.69
C LYS A 16 -46.55 -0.51 10.62
N ASN A 17 -45.55 -1.36 10.32
CA ASN A 17 -44.83 -1.45 9.06
C ASN A 17 -44.02 -0.20 8.64
N GLN A 18 -42.89 0.04 9.32
CA GLN A 18 -41.68 0.38 8.60
C GLN A 18 -40.63 -0.69 8.86
N THR A 19 -40.33 -1.39 7.79
CA THR A 19 -39.33 -2.43 7.69
C THR A 19 -37.99 -2.01 8.31
N ASN A 20 -37.49 -2.81 9.26
CA ASN A 20 -36.07 -2.93 9.60
C ASN A 20 -35.23 -3.48 8.42
N ASN A 21 -35.34 -2.86 7.24
CA ASN A 21 -34.66 -3.27 6.00
C ASN A 21 -33.62 -2.25 5.51
N GLY A 22 -33.43 -1.11 6.19
CA GLY A 22 -32.43 -0.10 5.80
C GLY A 22 -30.97 -0.55 5.99
N PHE A 23 -30.70 -1.43 6.96
CA PHE A 23 -29.34 -1.92 7.26
C PHE A 23 -29.03 -3.33 6.74
N LYS A 24 -30.03 -4.10 6.29
CA LYS A 24 -29.80 -5.42 5.65
C LYS A 24 -29.00 -5.31 4.34
N THR A 25 -29.00 -4.14 3.71
CA THR A 25 -28.16 -3.85 2.54
C THR A 25 -26.74 -3.45 2.95
N LEU A 26 -26.58 -2.83 4.12
CA LEU A 26 -25.31 -2.29 4.62
C LEU A 26 -24.44 -3.34 5.31
N ASN A 27 -25.02 -4.44 5.79
CA ASN A 27 -24.29 -5.53 6.43
C ASN A 27 -23.86 -6.64 5.45
N SER A 28 -23.64 -6.30 4.18
CA SER A 28 -23.27 -7.23 3.11
C SER A 28 -21.76 -7.31 2.88
N LYS A 29 -21.27 -8.39 2.25
CA LYS A 29 -19.84 -8.53 1.89
C LYS A 29 -19.35 -7.37 1.02
N ALA A 30 -20.18 -6.88 0.11
CA ALA A 30 -19.82 -5.77 -0.77
C ALA A 30 -19.48 -4.50 0.03
N VAL A 31 -20.30 -4.18 1.04
CA VAL A 31 -20.08 -3.03 1.92
C VAL A 31 -18.83 -3.25 2.77
N GLY A 32 -18.60 -4.47 3.26
CA GLY A 32 -17.35 -4.85 3.92
C GLY A 32 -16.10 -4.54 3.09
N ARG A 33 -16.10 -4.94 1.81
CA ARG A 33 -14.99 -4.69 0.88
C ARG A 33 -14.78 -3.19 0.64
N LEU A 34 -15.87 -2.43 0.50
CA LEU A 34 -15.81 -0.98 0.35
C LEU A 34 -15.26 -0.29 1.61
N LEU A 35 -15.66 -0.73 2.80
CA LEU A 35 -15.10 -0.23 4.05
C LEU A 35 -13.62 -0.56 4.17
N ALA A 36 -13.20 -1.75 3.75
CA ALA A 36 -11.80 -2.12 3.71
C ALA A 36 -11.00 -1.23 2.76
N ALA A 37 -11.51 -0.99 1.55
CA ALA A 37 -10.91 -0.06 0.59
C ALA A 37 -10.88 1.39 1.14
N GLY A 38 -11.95 1.84 1.79
CA GLY A 38 -12.04 3.16 2.42
C GLY A 38 -11.08 3.33 3.60
N GLY A 39 -10.91 2.29 4.42
CA GLY A 39 -9.96 2.28 5.53
C GLY A 39 -8.51 2.34 5.04
N VAL A 40 -8.20 1.64 3.95
CA VAL A 40 -6.93 1.78 3.24
C VAL A 40 -6.77 3.20 2.71
N TYR A 41 -7.71 3.71 1.90
CA TYR A 41 -7.62 5.03 1.28
C TYR A 41 -7.42 6.17 2.28
N ASN A 42 -8.13 6.13 3.41
CA ASN A 42 -8.04 7.17 4.44
C ASN A 42 -6.92 6.93 5.47
N GLY A 43 -6.13 5.86 5.32
CA GLY A 43 -5.13 5.46 6.32
C GLY A 43 -5.74 5.12 7.70
N ASN A 44 -7.03 4.79 7.77
CA ASN A 44 -7.78 4.50 8.98
C ASN A 44 -8.39 3.08 8.93
N ILE A 45 -7.53 2.07 8.86
CA ILE A 45 -7.96 0.66 8.77
C ILE A 45 -8.77 0.24 10.00
N GLU A 46 -8.37 0.66 11.20
CA GLU A 46 -9.03 0.23 12.44
C GLU A 46 -10.44 0.83 12.58
N GLY A 47 -10.62 2.13 12.30
CA GLY A 47 -11.94 2.76 12.39
C GLY A 47 -12.95 2.23 11.35
N PHE A 48 -12.47 1.91 10.14
CA PHE A 48 -13.32 1.30 9.12
C PHE A 48 -13.61 -0.18 9.42
N ARG A 49 -12.67 -0.90 10.05
CA ARG A 49 -12.92 -2.26 10.56
C ARG A 49 -14.00 -2.25 11.64
N ASP A 50 -13.88 -1.37 12.63
CA ASP A 50 -14.88 -1.19 13.70
C ASP A 50 -16.25 -0.87 13.11
N THR A 51 -16.30 -0.06 12.05
CA THR A 51 -17.54 0.19 11.30
C THR A 51 -18.10 -1.09 10.66
N ALA A 52 -17.26 -1.91 10.03
CA ALA A 52 -17.69 -3.18 9.43
C ALA A 52 -18.18 -4.19 10.48
N GLU A 53 -17.57 -4.21 11.67
CA GLU A 53 -17.99 -5.03 12.81
C GLU A 53 -19.33 -4.56 13.37
N LYS A 54 -19.52 -3.24 13.54
CA LYS A 54 -20.78 -2.63 14.01
C LYS A 54 -21.94 -2.82 13.05
N LEU A 55 -21.71 -2.80 11.74
CA LEU A 55 -22.73 -3.13 10.74
C LEU A 55 -23.17 -4.61 10.85
N GLY A 56 -22.30 -5.47 11.37
CA GLY A 56 -22.57 -6.89 11.58
C GLY A 56 -22.77 -7.66 10.28
N GLY A 57 -23.47 -8.80 10.38
CA GLY A 57 -23.81 -9.65 9.22
C GLY A 57 -22.57 -10.15 8.46
N ASP A 58 -22.60 -9.95 7.15
CA ASP A 58 -21.55 -10.38 6.21
C ASP A 58 -20.55 -9.25 5.88
N ALA A 59 -20.72 -8.05 6.44
CA ALA A 59 -19.80 -6.92 6.22
C ALA A 59 -18.40 -7.25 6.73
N ILE A 60 -18.25 -7.77 7.95
CA ILE A 60 -16.92 -8.13 8.46
C ILE A 60 -16.25 -9.21 7.61
N LYS A 61 -17.02 -10.19 7.09
CA LYS A 61 -16.48 -11.21 6.18
C LYS A 61 -15.99 -10.60 4.87
N GLY A 62 -16.73 -9.65 4.31
CA GLY A 62 -16.33 -8.91 3.12
C GLY A 62 -15.10 -8.02 3.37
N TYR A 63 -15.02 -7.40 4.55
CA TYR A 63 -13.88 -6.62 4.99
C TYR A 63 -12.62 -7.50 5.07
N ASP A 64 -12.72 -8.62 5.78
CA ASP A 64 -11.65 -9.58 5.94
C ASP A 64 -11.24 -10.20 4.59
N GLN A 65 -12.15 -10.38 3.62
CA GLN A 65 -11.77 -10.84 2.28
C GLN A 65 -10.75 -9.93 1.60
N ILE A 66 -10.82 -8.62 1.82
CA ILE A 66 -9.82 -7.67 1.34
C ILE A 66 -8.64 -7.66 2.30
N LEU A 67 -8.90 -7.48 3.59
CA LEU A 67 -7.89 -7.26 4.62
C LEU A 67 -7.84 -8.43 5.60
N ASN A 68 -7.20 -9.53 5.20
CA ASN A 68 -6.88 -10.65 6.08
C ASN A 68 -5.37 -10.94 6.09
N GLU A 69 -4.97 -11.85 6.96
CA GLU A 69 -3.57 -12.21 7.11
C GLU A 69 -2.91 -12.82 5.86
N LYS A 70 -3.70 -13.47 5.00
CA LYS A 70 -3.27 -14.06 3.71
C LYS A 70 -3.19 -13.01 2.60
N THR A 71 -4.09 -12.01 2.57
CA THR A 71 -4.11 -10.91 1.60
C THR A 71 -3.21 -9.74 1.98
N ALA A 72 -2.78 -9.61 3.25
CA ALA A 72 -1.78 -8.63 3.72
C ALA A 72 -0.37 -8.80 3.12
N GLY A 73 -0.23 -9.53 2.03
CA GLY A 73 0.56 -8.99 0.95
C GLY A 73 0.51 -9.83 -0.33
N ILE A 74 -0.72 -10.15 -0.71
CA ILE A 74 -1.09 -9.97 -2.10
C ILE A 74 -1.13 -8.45 -2.28
N ALA A 75 -0.50 -7.90 -3.31
CA ALA A 75 -0.60 -6.47 -3.54
C ALA A 75 -2.08 -6.11 -3.75
N ILE A 76 -2.67 -5.41 -2.79
CA ILE A 76 -4.06 -4.97 -2.91
C ILE A 76 -4.00 -3.66 -3.68
N ALA A 77 -4.05 -3.76 -5.02
CA ALA A 77 -4.38 -2.62 -5.85
C ALA A 77 -5.79 -2.17 -5.43
N THR A 78 -5.85 -1.12 -4.63
CA THR A 78 -7.12 -0.60 -4.13
C THR A 78 -7.61 0.38 -5.18
N ALA A 79 -8.22 -0.11 -6.25
CA ALA A 79 -8.95 0.76 -7.18
C ALA A 79 -10.18 1.31 -6.46
N SER A 80 -10.13 2.55 -5.99
CA SER A 80 -11.34 3.26 -5.54
C SER A 80 -12.21 3.56 -6.75
N ILE A 81 -13.19 2.71 -7.05
CA ILE A 81 -14.26 3.09 -7.97
C ILE A 81 -15.23 4.00 -7.22
N LEU A 82 -14.95 5.30 -7.18
CA LEU A 82 -15.99 6.30 -6.94
C LEU A 82 -16.80 6.42 -8.23
N LEU A 83 -17.86 5.62 -8.34
CA LEU A 83 -18.85 5.71 -9.43
C LEU A 83 -19.74 6.94 -9.17
N THR A 84 -19.22 8.15 -9.38
CA THR A 84 -20.06 9.34 -9.51
C THR A 84 -20.72 9.29 -10.87
N LYS A 85 -21.94 8.72 -10.91
CA LYS A 85 -22.80 8.82 -12.07
C LYS A 85 -23.30 10.27 -12.18
N ARG A 86 -22.44 11.19 -12.64
CA ARG A 86 -22.76 12.52 -13.18
C ARG A 86 -21.51 13.16 -13.80
N SER A 87 -21.49 13.14 -15.13
CA SER A 87 -21.00 14.21 -16.00
C SER A 87 -19.49 14.52 -15.98
N LYS A 88 -18.78 14.02 -17.00
CA LYS A 88 -17.52 14.56 -17.55
C LYS A 88 -16.49 15.08 -16.51
N VAL A 89 -15.87 14.16 -15.77
CA VAL A 89 -14.56 14.38 -15.16
C VAL A 89 -13.77 13.08 -15.30
N ASP A 90 -12.85 13.05 -16.26
CA ASP A 90 -11.89 11.95 -16.46
C ASP A 90 -10.75 12.06 -15.44
N THR A 91 -11.01 11.79 -14.16
CA THR A 91 -9.93 11.63 -13.18
C THR A 91 -10.09 10.30 -12.45
N TYR A 92 -9.54 9.25 -13.06
CA TYR A 92 -9.24 8.00 -12.40
C TYR A 92 -7.88 8.16 -11.70
N THR A 93 -7.85 8.59 -10.44
CA THR A 93 -6.64 8.41 -9.62
C THR A 93 -6.64 6.97 -9.13
N GLU A 94 -5.90 6.10 -9.81
CA GLU A 94 -5.55 4.78 -9.28
C GLU A 94 -4.75 4.98 -7.99
N ILE A 95 -5.33 4.59 -6.84
CA ILE A 95 -4.62 4.60 -5.57
C ILE A 95 -3.73 3.37 -5.56
N ASN A 96 -2.48 3.57 -5.99
CA ASN A 96 -1.46 2.54 -5.93
C ASN A 96 -0.85 2.48 -4.53
N SER A 97 -1.61 1.89 -3.61
CA SER A 97 -1.14 1.62 -2.25
C SER A 97 -0.94 0.13 -2.02
N TYR A 98 0.02 -0.22 -1.18
CA TYR A 98 0.32 -1.59 -0.78
C TYR A 98 0.19 -1.75 0.72
N LEU A 99 -0.66 -2.69 1.14
CA LEU A 99 -0.78 -3.06 2.54
C LEU A 99 0.15 -4.23 2.86
N GLY A 100 1.28 -3.92 3.49
CA GLY A 100 2.27 -4.89 3.94
C GLY A 100 2.20 -5.20 5.43
N LYS A 101 3.08 -6.11 5.88
CA LYS A 101 3.26 -6.46 7.30
C LYS A 101 4.69 -6.21 7.76
N LEU A 102 4.83 -5.59 8.93
CA LEU A 102 6.09 -5.41 9.65
C LEU A 102 5.90 -5.80 11.13
N ARG A 103 6.61 -6.84 11.58
CA ARG A 103 6.50 -7.37 12.96
C ARG A 103 5.05 -7.65 13.37
N GLY A 104 4.27 -8.27 12.48
CA GLY A 104 2.86 -8.59 12.69
C GLY A 104 1.89 -7.41 12.46
N GLN A 105 2.36 -6.16 12.52
CA GLN A 105 1.52 -4.99 12.29
C GLN A 105 1.34 -4.71 10.80
N GLN A 106 0.12 -4.33 10.41
CA GLN A 106 -0.17 -3.87 9.05
C GLN A 106 0.44 -2.48 8.83
N LYS A 107 1.02 -2.25 7.65
CA LYS A 107 1.60 -0.97 7.24
C LYS A 107 1.14 -0.65 5.83
N LEU A 108 0.42 0.46 5.70
CA LEU A 108 0.01 0.98 4.41
C LEU A 108 1.14 1.81 3.80
N LEU A 109 1.47 1.50 2.55
CA LEU A 109 2.49 2.18 1.77
C LEU A 109 1.83 2.82 0.55
N ASP A 110 2.11 4.09 0.28
CA ASP A 110 1.59 4.84 -0.87
C ASP A 110 2.70 5.14 -1.89
N GLY A 111 2.33 5.51 -3.11
CA GLY A 111 3.30 5.76 -4.18
C GLY A 111 4.02 4.47 -4.59
N ILE A 112 3.24 3.41 -4.73
CA ILE A 112 3.68 2.11 -5.20
C ILE A 112 3.30 2.01 -6.67
N ASP A 113 3.94 1.12 -7.43
CA ASP A 113 3.32 0.55 -8.62
C ASP A 113 3.12 -0.94 -8.40
N ILE A 114 1.97 -1.47 -8.83
CA ILE A 114 1.68 -2.90 -8.73
C ILE A 114 1.70 -3.45 -10.15
N ILE A 115 2.71 -4.27 -10.42
CA ILE A 115 2.86 -4.96 -11.70
C ILE A 115 2.66 -6.45 -11.51
N GLU A 116 2.07 -7.12 -12.49
CA GLU A 116 2.10 -8.58 -12.54
C GLU A 116 3.43 -9.02 -13.13
N ILE A 117 4.13 -9.92 -12.42
CA ILE A 117 5.37 -10.51 -12.90
C ILE A 117 5.25 -12.02 -12.94
N LYS A 118 5.99 -12.62 -13.88
CA LYS A 118 6.36 -14.04 -13.81
C LYS A 118 7.69 -14.12 -13.07
N TYR A 119 7.63 -14.32 -11.75
CA TYR A 119 8.83 -14.52 -10.94
C TYR A 119 9.48 -15.85 -11.35
N ILE A 120 10.79 -15.83 -11.64
CA ILE A 120 11.61 -16.99 -12.01
C ILE A 120 12.86 -16.98 -11.15
N LYS A 121 13.06 -18.01 -10.32
CA LYS A 121 14.19 -18.02 -9.40
C LYS A 121 15.52 -18.17 -10.14
N ARG A 122 16.39 -17.18 -9.97
CA ARG A 122 17.74 -17.12 -10.54
C ARG A 122 18.67 -18.15 -9.88
N PRO A 123 19.58 -18.78 -10.64
CA PRO A 123 20.65 -19.59 -10.05
C PRO A 123 21.51 -18.79 -9.07
N SER A 124 21.90 -19.42 -7.95
CA SER A 124 22.64 -18.77 -6.86
C SER A 124 23.97 -18.14 -7.31
N LYS A 125 24.64 -18.72 -8.31
CA LYS A 125 25.91 -18.20 -8.86
C LYS A 125 25.71 -16.84 -9.54
N ASP A 126 24.67 -16.70 -10.34
CA ASP A 126 24.38 -15.47 -11.07
C ASP A 126 23.92 -14.37 -10.11
N LEU A 127 23.08 -14.73 -9.13
CA LEU A 127 22.71 -13.84 -8.04
C LEU A 127 23.93 -13.32 -7.27
N ALA A 128 24.88 -14.21 -6.94
CA ALA A 128 26.11 -13.82 -6.23
C ALA A 128 26.97 -12.85 -7.05
N ASN A 129 27.09 -13.06 -8.37
CA ASN A 129 27.80 -12.16 -9.27
C ASN A 129 27.15 -10.77 -9.32
N LEU A 130 25.83 -10.70 -9.47
CA LEU A 130 25.09 -9.43 -9.48
C LEU A 130 25.21 -8.69 -8.15
N ARG A 131 25.14 -9.40 -7.01
CA ARG A 131 25.36 -8.81 -5.68
C ARG A 131 26.78 -8.28 -5.51
N LYS A 132 27.79 -8.99 -6.04
CA LYS A 132 29.19 -8.56 -5.99
C LYS A 132 29.38 -7.26 -6.79
N GLU A 133 28.85 -7.21 -8.00
CA GLU A 133 28.87 -6.00 -8.83
C GLU A 133 28.15 -4.83 -8.12
N PHE A 134 26.95 -5.09 -7.60
CA PHE A 134 26.16 -4.10 -6.90
C PHE A 134 26.92 -3.44 -5.75
N ASN A 135 27.51 -4.27 -4.90
CA ASN A 135 28.24 -3.84 -3.71
C ASN A 135 29.57 -3.15 -4.06
N LYS A 136 30.20 -3.51 -5.18
CA LYS A 136 31.50 -2.96 -5.60
C LYS A 136 31.37 -1.58 -6.23
N THR A 137 30.41 -1.38 -7.13
CA THR A 137 30.38 -0.17 -7.99
C THR A 137 28.99 0.45 -8.12
N VAL A 138 27.97 -0.35 -8.43
CA VAL A 138 26.65 0.16 -8.83
C VAL A 138 26.01 0.99 -7.73
N ARG A 139 25.96 0.48 -6.50
CA ARG A 139 25.36 1.19 -5.36
C ARG A 139 26.02 2.55 -5.14
N LYS A 140 27.35 2.61 -5.19
CA LYS A 140 28.13 3.84 -5.04
C LYS A 140 27.78 4.84 -6.14
N ASN A 141 27.79 4.41 -7.39
CA ASN A 141 27.56 5.26 -8.55
C ASN A 141 26.11 5.77 -8.61
N PHE A 142 25.14 4.93 -8.22
CA PHE A 142 23.74 5.31 -8.10
C PHE A 142 23.56 6.46 -7.11
N LEU A 143 24.13 6.34 -5.90
CA LEU A 143 24.06 7.39 -4.86
C LEU A 143 24.72 8.70 -5.31
N ILE A 144 25.88 8.62 -5.97
CA ILE A 144 26.57 9.80 -6.49
C ILE A 144 25.74 10.51 -7.56
N LYS A 145 25.09 9.76 -8.47
CA LYS A 145 24.20 10.33 -9.48
C LYS A 145 22.97 10.96 -8.83
N LEU A 146 22.35 10.24 -7.90
CA LEU A 146 21.14 10.67 -7.21
C LEU A 146 21.36 11.94 -6.37
N ALA A 147 22.53 12.10 -5.75
CA ALA A 147 22.86 13.29 -4.94
C ALA A 147 22.91 14.62 -5.72
N LYS A 148 22.86 14.56 -7.05
CA LYS A 148 22.86 15.73 -7.95
C LYS A 148 21.46 16.18 -8.33
N THR A 149 20.41 15.46 -7.94
CA THR A 149 19.03 15.82 -8.28
C THR A 149 18.48 16.90 -7.35
N SER A 150 17.51 17.67 -7.86
CA SER A 150 16.73 18.61 -7.05
C SER A 150 15.94 17.87 -5.96
N GLU A 151 15.39 16.70 -6.28
CA GLU A 151 14.67 15.85 -5.33
C GLU A 151 15.54 15.48 -4.11
N ALA A 152 16.77 15.02 -4.32
CA ALA A 152 17.69 14.72 -3.23
C ALA A 152 18.02 15.98 -2.42
N SER A 153 18.27 17.10 -3.10
CA SER A 153 18.59 18.39 -2.47
C SER A 153 17.45 18.94 -1.62
N GLY A 154 16.20 18.69 -2.02
CA GLY A 154 15.00 19.08 -1.25
C GLY A 154 14.67 18.14 -0.08
N ARG A 155 15.30 16.96 -0.02
CA ARG A 155 14.96 15.91 0.95
C ARG A 155 16.00 15.70 2.04
N PHE A 156 17.27 15.80 1.68
CA PHE A 156 18.39 15.46 2.55
C PHE A 156 19.11 16.71 3.04
N ASN A 157 19.57 16.67 4.29
CA ASN A 157 20.44 17.71 4.82
C ASN A 157 21.83 17.68 4.14
N ALA A 158 22.64 18.71 4.40
CA ALA A 158 23.95 18.87 3.79
C ALA A 158 24.92 17.69 4.07
N GLU A 159 24.86 17.11 5.27
CA GLU A 159 25.73 15.98 5.65
C GLU A 159 25.35 14.72 4.89
N ASP A 160 24.06 14.38 4.82
CA ASP A 160 23.56 13.24 4.05
C ASP A 160 23.84 13.40 2.55
N LEU A 161 23.68 14.60 1.99
CA LEU A 161 24.07 14.89 0.61
C LEU A 161 25.59 14.70 0.39
N LEU A 162 26.43 15.11 1.34
CA LEU A 162 27.87 14.91 1.27
C LEU A 162 28.23 13.41 1.30
N ARG A 163 27.55 12.62 2.15
CA ARG A 163 27.68 11.16 2.20
C ARG A 163 27.31 10.53 0.85
N MET A 164 26.17 10.92 0.28
CA MET A 164 25.71 10.42 -1.01
C MET A 164 26.67 10.78 -2.16
N ARG A 165 27.24 12.00 -2.17
CA ARG A 165 28.26 12.43 -3.16
C ARG A 165 29.57 11.65 -3.06
N LYS A 166 29.86 11.04 -1.90
CA LYS A 166 30.97 10.09 -1.71
C LYS A 166 30.55 8.63 -2.02
N GLY A 167 29.27 8.41 -2.32
CA GLY A 167 28.66 7.12 -2.62
C GLY A 167 28.33 6.29 -1.39
N TYR A 168 28.20 6.94 -0.23
CA TYR A 168 27.68 6.35 1.00
C TYR A 168 26.19 6.60 1.13
N VAL A 169 25.50 5.64 1.74
CA VAL A 169 24.06 5.74 1.99
C VAL A 169 23.82 6.81 3.08
N PRO A 170 22.80 7.68 2.93
CA PRO A 170 22.42 8.62 3.97
C PRO A 170 21.82 7.89 5.18
N LEU A 171 21.75 8.57 6.32
CA LEU A 171 21.30 7.97 7.57
C LEU A 171 19.86 7.46 7.43
N ASN A 172 19.59 6.24 7.92
CA ASN A 172 18.27 5.59 7.90
C ASN A 172 17.73 5.18 6.52
N TYR A 173 18.54 5.19 5.46
CA TYR A 173 18.14 4.70 4.13
C TYR A 173 18.93 3.44 3.72
N ASN A 174 18.51 2.82 2.62
CA ASN A 174 19.24 1.81 1.85
C ASN A 174 18.92 1.91 0.35
N VAL A 175 19.73 1.31 -0.50
CA VAL A 175 19.42 1.17 -1.93
C VAL A 175 18.73 -0.17 -2.14
N HIS A 176 17.52 -0.13 -2.68
CA HIS A 176 16.66 -1.28 -2.91
C HIS A 176 16.46 -1.52 -4.40
N HIS A 177 16.46 -2.80 -4.79
CA HIS A 177 16.07 -3.21 -6.12
C HIS A 177 14.55 -3.35 -6.20
N LYS A 178 13.91 -2.62 -7.12
CA LYS A 178 12.46 -2.65 -7.37
C LYS A 178 12.01 -4.05 -7.78
N LEU A 179 12.67 -4.63 -8.78
CA LEU A 179 12.62 -6.05 -9.11
C LEU A 179 13.82 -6.76 -8.48
N SER A 180 13.56 -7.89 -7.82
CA SER A 180 14.59 -8.60 -7.05
C SER A 180 15.70 -9.18 -7.95
N LEU A 181 16.95 -9.10 -7.50
CA LEU A 181 18.07 -9.80 -8.16
C LEU A 181 17.95 -11.33 -8.07
N ASP A 182 17.17 -11.84 -7.10
CA ASP A 182 16.85 -13.26 -6.96
C ASP A 182 15.94 -13.77 -8.11
N ASP A 183 15.42 -12.84 -8.90
CA ASP A 183 14.58 -13.01 -10.09
C ASP A 183 15.22 -12.25 -11.29
N GLY A 184 14.41 -11.86 -12.28
CA GLY A 184 14.78 -11.06 -13.45
C GLY A 184 15.23 -9.62 -13.19
N GLY A 185 15.31 -9.16 -11.94
CA GLY A 185 15.85 -7.84 -11.61
C GLY A 185 17.32 -7.67 -12.01
N THR A 186 17.71 -6.45 -12.38
CA THR A 186 19.06 -6.08 -12.83
C THR A 186 19.69 -5.02 -11.94
N ASN A 187 20.96 -4.72 -12.17
CA ASN A 187 21.68 -3.62 -11.51
C ASN A 187 21.49 -2.26 -12.21
N ASP A 188 20.56 -2.16 -13.15
CA ASP A 188 20.26 -0.90 -13.83
C ASP A 188 19.68 0.12 -12.86
N PHE A 189 20.06 1.40 -13.01
CA PHE A 189 19.65 2.44 -12.06
C PHE A 189 18.13 2.65 -12.00
N GLU A 190 17.42 2.39 -13.11
CA GLU A 190 15.95 2.45 -13.15
C GLU A 190 15.30 1.38 -12.26
N ASN A 191 15.98 0.26 -12.05
CA ASN A 191 15.58 -0.81 -11.14
C ASN A 191 15.98 -0.52 -9.68
N LEU A 192 16.59 0.63 -9.38
CA LEU A 192 17.01 1.00 -8.02
C LEU A 192 16.15 2.13 -7.46
N ALA A 193 15.97 2.12 -6.15
CA ALA A 193 15.42 3.22 -5.38
C ALA A 193 16.21 3.39 -4.08
N LEU A 194 16.47 4.63 -3.68
CA LEU A 194 16.95 4.95 -2.34
C LEU A 194 15.75 5.00 -1.41
N ILE A 195 15.65 4.04 -0.50
CA ILE A 195 14.46 3.81 0.33
C ILE A 195 14.76 3.97 1.82
N GLU A 196 13.86 4.59 2.55
CA GLU A 196 13.94 4.65 4.02
C GLU A 196 13.79 3.24 4.63
N ASN A 197 14.61 2.95 5.64
CA ASN A 197 14.77 1.61 6.20
C ASN A 197 13.49 1.04 6.83
N GLU A 198 12.88 1.77 7.75
CA GLU A 198 11.62 1.37 8.39
C GLU A 198 10.55 2.46 8.21
N PRO A 199 9.29 2.08 7.91
CA PRO A 199 8.81 0.71 7.70
C PRO A 199 9.14 0.16 6.30
N TYR A 200 9.50 1.03 5.35
CA TYR A 200 9.36 0.77 3.93
C TYR A 200 10.25 -0.35 3.39
N HIS A 201 11.58 -0.21 3.51
CA HIS A 201 12.51 -1.22 3.00
C HIS A 201 12.21 -2.63 3.57
N LYS A 202 11.89 -2.70 4.87
CA LYS A 202 11.53 -3.97 5.52
C LYS A 202 10.23 -4.55 4.98
N VAL A 203 9.20 -3.73 4.74
CA VAL A 203 7.92 -4.20 4.20
C VAL A 203 8.09 -4.80 2.80
N PHE A 204 8.84 -4.14 1.90
CA PHE A 204 9.13 -4.72 0.59
C PHE A 204 9.94 -6.01 0.72
N THR A 205 11.00 -6.01 1.52
CA THR A 205 11.84 -7.21 1.74
C THR A 205 11.01 -8.40 2.24
N ASN A 206 10.05 -8.17 3.14
CA ASN A 206 9.14 -9.20 3.63
C ASN A 206 8.22 -9.74 2.52
N MET A 207 7.68 -8.85 1.67
CA MET A 207 6.89 -9.24 0.49
C MET A 207 7.71 -10.15 -0.43
N GLN A 208 8.91 -9.71 -0.83
CA GLN A 208 9.80 -10.45 -1.73
C GLN A 208 10.11 -11.84 -1.14
N SER A 209 10.49 -11.89 0.14
CA SER A 209 10.84 -13.13 0.83
C SER A 209 9.66 -14.11 0.90
N ARG A 210 8.43 -13.62 1.12
CA ARG A 210 7.23 -14.46 1.14
C ARG A 210 6.91 -15.02 -0.24
N ILE A 211 7.05 -14.22 -1.29
CA ILE A 211 6.80 -14.66 -2.68
C ILE A 211 7.82 -15.72 -3.10
N ALA A 212 9.11 -15.50 -2.82
CA ALA A 212 10.21 -16.41 -3.18
C ALA A 212 10.21 -17.72 -2.37
N LYS A 213 9.51 -17.77 -1.24
CA LYS A 213 9.51 -18.93 -0.34
C LYS A 213 8.96 -20.17 -1.05
N GLY A 214 9.77 -21.23 -1.08
CA GLY A 214 9.41 -22.52 -1.64
C GLY A 214 9.54 -22.62 -3.17
N ILE A 215 9.93 -21.54 -3.85
CA ILE A 215 10.23 -21.58 -5.29
C ILE A 215 11.65 -22.12 -5.47
N LEU A 216 11.80 -23.17 -6.29
CA LEU A 216 13.07 -23.77 -6.67
C LEU A 216 13.66 -23.09 -7.91
N VAL A 217 14.96 -23.25 -8.14
CA VAL A 217 15.64 -22.70 -9.32
C VAL A 217 15.01 -23.29 -10.59
N GLY A 218 14.63 -22.42 -11.53
CA GLY A 218 13.94 -22.80 -12.77
C GLY A 218 12.42 -22.89 -12.66
N GLU A 219 11.84 -22.91 -11.46
CA GLU A 219 10.40 -22.76 -11.27
C GLU A 219 9.97 -21.31 -11.48
N SER A 220 8.68 -21.14 -11.80
CA SER A 220 8.10 -19.81 -11.98
C SER A 220 6.74 -19.68 -11.31
N LYS A 221 6.41 -18.45 -10.93
CA LYS A 221 5.12 -18.10 -10.32
C LYS A 221 4.65 -16.76 -10.84
N ILE A 222 3.43 -16.71 -11.36
CA ILE A 222 2.76 -15.44 -11.67
C ILE A 222 2.25 -14.85 -10.36
N THR A 223 2.60 -13.60 -10.09
CA THR A 223 2.25 -12.92 -8.84
C THR A 223 2.22 -11.41 -9.05
N PRO A 224 1.33 -10.69 -8.36
CA PRO A 224 1.46 -9.25 -8.25
C PRO A 224 2.73 -8.91 -7.44
N TRP A 225 3.36 -7.80 -7.82
CA TRP A 225 4.61 -7.33 -7.24
C TRP A 225 4.55 -5.82 -7.02
N ALA A 226 4.64 -5.41 -5.76
CA ALA A 226 4.68 -4.01 -5.38
C ALA A 226 6.10 -3.45 -5.52
N ILE A 227 6.27 -2.40 -6.31
CA ILE A 227 7.54 -1.66 -6.45
C ILE A 227 7.40 -0.25 -5.87
N PRO A 228 8.42 0.28 -5.16
CA PRO A 228 8.42 1.69 -4.81
C PRO A 228 8.53 2.53 -6.08
N SER A 229 7.64 3.52 -6.22
CA SER A 229 7.73 4.49 -7.32
C SER A 229 8.90 5.47 -7.11
N GLY A 230 9.39 6.03 -8.21
CA GLY A 230 10.46 7.03 -8.19
C GLY A 230 11.85 6.48 -7.88
N SER A 231 12.80 7.39 -7.63
CA SER A 231 14.19 7.08 -7.28
C SER A 231 14.48 7.25 -5.78
N ILE A 232 13.64 7.98 -5.03
CA ILE A 232 13.74 8.13 -3.58
C ILE A 232 12.37 7.86 -2.94
N TYR A 233 12.32 6.93 -1.99
CA TYR A 233 11.07 6.42 -1.42
C TYR A 233 11.06 6.49 0.12
N PRO A 234 9.94 6.86 0.78
CA PRO A 234 8.61 7.18 0.23
C PRO A 234 8.61 8.44 -0.63
N PRO A 235 7.65 8.67 -1.55
CA PRO A 235 7.58 9.94 -2.27
C PRO A 235 7.38 11.10 -1.29
N MET A 236 7.81 12.31 -1.68
CA MET A 236 7.42 13.50 -0.92
C MET A 236 5.90 13.59 -0.92
N LYS A 237 5.30 13.83 0.25
CA LYS A 237 3.86 14.10 0.30
C LYS A 237 3.61 15.36 -0.53
N ASN A 238 2.77 15.26 -1.55
CA ASN A 238 2.17 16.44 -2.13
C ASN A 238 1.39 17.10 -0.98
N ILE A 239 1.93 18.17 -0.43
CA ILE A 239 1.14 19.10 0.36
C ILE A 239 0.21 19.72 -0.67
N MET A 240 -0.92 19.08 -0.94
CA MET A 240 -2.04 19.81 -1.53
C MET A 240 -2.35 20.88 -0.51
N GLU A 241 -1.88 22.11 -0.77
CA GLU A 241 -2.39 23.24 -0.01
C GLU A 241 -3.90 23.18 -0.11
N PRO A 242 -4.63 23.32 1.02
CA PRO A 242 -6.06 23.49 0.93
C PRO A 242 -6.28 24.75 0.09
N THR A 243 -6.83 24.56 -1.11
CA THR A 243 -7.34 25.65 -1.93
C THR A 243 -8.20 26.53 -1.03
N LYS A 244 -7.70 27.75 -0.79
CA LYS A 244 -8.45 28.82 -0.13
C LYS A 244 -9.70 29.18 -0.92
#